data_AF-A0A9D9G8M8-F1
#
_entry.id   AF-A0A9D9G8M8-F1
#
_cell.length_a   1.000
_cell.length_b   1.000
_cell.length_c   1.000
_cell.angle_alpha   90.00
_cell.angle_beta   90.00
_cell.angle_gamma   90.00
#
_symmetry.space_group_name_H-M   'P 1'
#
loop_
_entity.id
_entity.type
_entity.pdbx_description
1 polymer ?
#
loop_
_entity_poly.entity_id
_entity_poly.type
_entity_poly.pdbx_seq_one_letter_code
_entity_poly.pdbx_strand_id
1 'polypeptide(L)' 'MLFPTKKERNSLGEIHTRKIVLKAGVKTDISYAGLGFISLSGEGEIELKYFSKIKVVIRKAIF' A
#
# COMPACT_ATOMS: atom_id res chain seq x y z
N MET A 1 23.45 -2.20 3.08
CA MET A 1 21.98 -2.28 3.19
C MET A 1 21.63 -3.58 3.90
N LEU A 2 21.05 -3.51 5.10
CA LEU A 2 20.54 -4.69 5.80
C LEU A 2 19.22 -5.10 5.14
N PHE A 3 19.26 -6.17 4.34
CA PHE A 3 18.04 -6.79 3.85
C PHE A 3 17.47 -7.67 4.97
N PRO A 4 16.15 -7.62 5.22
CA PRO A 4 15.54 -8.44 6.25
C PRO A 4 15.74 -9.93 5.93
N THR A 5 16.14 -10.68 6.95
CA THR A 5 16.32 -12.13 6.88
C THR A 5 14.97 -12.82 6.63
N LYS A 6 15.00 -14.08 6.18
CA LYS A 6 13.77 -14.87 5.93
C LYS A 6 12.89 -14.97 7.18
N LYS A 7 13.49 -15.05 8.37
CA LYS A 7 12.80 -15.09 9.66
C LYS A 7 12.08 -13.78 9.97
N GLU A 8 12.72 -12.64 9.69
CA GLU A 8 12.11 -11.31 9.87
C GLU A 8 10.98 -11.07 8.85
N ARG A 9 11.12 -11.52 7.60
CA ARG A 9 10.00 -11.43 6.64
C ARG A 9 8.81 -12.27 7.07
N ASN A 10 9.05 -13.47 7.58
CA ASN A 10 7.98 -14.33 8.08
C ASN A 10 7.29 -13.73 9.32
N SER A 11 8.00 -12.96 10.15
CA SER A 11 7.42 -12.33 11.34
C SER A 11 6.46 -11.17 11.00
N LEU A 12 6.55 -10.59 9.80
CA LEU A 12 5.62 -9.57 9.30
C LEU A 12 4.24 -10.14 8.94
N GLY A 13 4.11 -11.47 8.87
CA GLY A 13 2.87 -12.20 8.61
C GLY A 13 2.62 -12.47 7.13
N GLU A 14 1.41 -12.90 6.80
CA GLU A 14 1.03 -13.25 5.42
C GLU A 14 0.98 -12.02 4.51
N ILE A 15 1.20 -12.22 3.21
CA ILE A 15 1.08 -11.16 2.20
C ILE A 15 -0.39 -11.09 1.75
N HIS A 16 -1.03 -9.94 1.95
CA HIS A 16 -2.31 -9.63 1.36
C HIS A 16 -2.13 -8.90 0.03
N THR A 17 -3.01 -9.25 -0.90
CA THR A 17 -3.14 -8.56 -2.19
C THR A 17 -4.50 -7.88 -2.23
N ARG A 18 -4.50 -6.58 -2.53
CA ARG A 18 -5.72 -5.78 -2.68
C ARG A 18 -5.68 -5.02 -3.99
N LYS A 19 -6.68 -5.23 -4.84
CA LYS A 19 -6.86 -4.46 -6.07
C LYS A 19 -7.67 -3.21 -5.78
N ILE A 20 -7.26 -2.09 -6.35
CA ILE A 20 -8.01 -0.84 -6.33
C ILE A 20 -8.10 -0.25 -7.73
N VAL A 21 -9.27 0.31 -8.03
CA VAL A 21 -9.54 0.99 -9.29
C VAL A 21 -9.45 2.50 -9.04
N LEU A 22 -8.50 3.14 -9.69
CA LEU A 22 -8.33 4.58 -9.73
C LEU A 22 -9.25 5.15 -10.81
N LYS A 23 -9.98 6.20 -10.46
CA LYS A 23 -10.89 6.89 -11.38
C LYS A 23 -10.26 8.18 -11.86
N ALA A 24 -10.44 8.53 -13.14
CA ALA A 24 -10.02 9.81 -13.67
C ALA A 24 -10.52 10.99 -12.80
N GLY A 25 -9.65 11.97 -12.56
CA GLY A 25 -9.95 13.15 -11.76
C GLY A 25 -9.99 12.92 -10.24
N VAL A 26 -9.81 11.69 -9.74
CA VAL A 26 -9.76 11.38 -8.31
C VAL A 26 -8.32 11.11 -7.90
N LYS A 27 -7.72 12.02 -7.14
CA LYS A 27 -6.46 11.73 -6.44
C LYS A 27 -6.71 10.77 -5.29
N THR A 28 -5.92 9.70 -5.24
CA THR A 28 -6.04 8.66 -4.21
C THR A 28 -4.72 8.56 -3.46
N ASP A 29 -4.80 8.65 -2.13
CA ASP A 29 -3.66 8.43 -1.25
C ASP A 29 -3.74 7.02 -0.65
N ILE A 30 -2.60 6.34 -0.64
CA ILE A 30 -2.43 5.01 -0.06
C ILE A 30 -1.39 5.13 1.04
N SER A 31 -1.83 5.06 2.29
CA SER A 31 -0.95 5.17 3.45
C SER A 31 -0.62 3.81 4.01
N TYR A 32 0.68 3.56 4.19
CA TYR A 32 1.24 2.40 4.87
C TYR A 32 1.74 2.85 6.24
N ALA A 33 1.08 2.38 7.30
CA ALA A 33 1.42 2.79 8.66
C ALA A 33 2.89 2.51 8.98
N GLY A 34 3.64 3.56 9.36
CA GLY A 34 5.06 3.48 9.68
C GLY A 34 6.03 3.47 8.49
N LEU A 35 5.54 3.44 7.25
CA LEU A 35 6.37 3.50 6.03
C LEU A 35 6.17 4.80 5.24
N GLY A 36 4.97 5.36 5.26
CA GLY A 36 4.63 6.62 4.58
C GLY A 36 3.33 6.54 3.80
N PHE A 37 3.23 7.32 2.73
CA PHE A 37 2.07 7.30 1.83
C PHE A 37 2.50 7.50 0.38
N ILE A 38 1.67 7.00 -0.53
CA ILE A 38 1.81 7.15 -1.98
C ILE A 38 0.56 7.86 -2.48
N SER A 39 0.73 8.99 -3.16
CA SER A 39 -0.36 9.71 -3.83
C SER A 39 -0.37 9.36 -5.30
N LEU A 40 -1.53 8.96 -5.81
CA LEU A 40 -1.73 8.57 -7.19
C LEU A 40 -2.76 9.48 -7.84
N SER A 41 -2.41 9.96 -9.03
CA SER A 41 -3.27 10.77 -9.90
C SER A 41 -3.36 10.10 -11.27
N GLY A 42 -4.57 9.83 -11.72
CA GLY A 42 -4.83 9.20 -13.02
C GLY A 42 -5.95 8.18 -12.94
N GLU A 43 -6.15 7.46 -14.04
CA GLU A 43 -7.10 6.37 -14.16
C GLU A 43 -6.36 5.05 -14.39
N GLY A 44 -6.89 3.96 -13.82
CA GLY A 44 -6.33 2.63 -14.02
C GLY A 44 -6.59 1.69 -12.85
N GLU A 45 -6.06 0.48 -12.94
CA GLU A 45 -6.10 -0.49 -11.86
C GLU A 45 -4.71 -0.70 -11.28
N ILE A 46 -4.62 -0.77 -9.95
CA ILE A 46 -3.37 -1.12 -9.29
C ILE A 46 -3.59 -2.24 -8.28
N GLU A 47 -2.56 -3.06 -8.15
CA GLU A 47 -2.51 -4.18 -7.21
C GLU A 47 -1.55 -3.83 -6.06
N LEU A 48 -2.10 -3.71 -4.86
CA LEU A 48 -1.34 -3.45 -3.64
C LEU A 48 -0.98 -4.77 -2.97
N LYS A 49 0.30 -4.96 -2.66
CA LYS A 49 0.79 -6.10 -1.89
C LYS A 49 1.41 -5.62 -0.60
N TYR A 50 0.93 -6.12 0.53
CA TYR A 50 1.42 -5.72 1.84
C TYR A 50 1.31 -6.84 2.85
N PHE A 51 2.20 -6.83 3.84
CA PHE A 51 2.15 -7.78 4.94
C PHE A 51 0.95 -7.48 5.85
N SER A 52 0.29 -8.53 6.36
CA SER A 52 -0.88 -8.47 7.25
C SER A 52 -0.71 -7.61 8.49
N LYS A 53 0.51 -7.54 9.04
CA LYS A 53 0.80 -6.66 10.18
C LYS A 53 0.95 -5.18 9.80
N ILE A 54 1.04 -4.85 8.52
CA ILE A 54 1.12 -3.47 8.04
C ILE A 54 -0.30 -2.98 7.76
N LYS A 55 -0.75 -2.00 8.55
CA LYS A 55 -2.03 -1.34 8.33
C LYS A 55 -1.94 -0.46 7.07
N VAL A 56 -2.75 -0.79 6.07
CA VAL A 56 -2.88 0.00 4.83
C VAL A 56 -4.23 0.68 4.76
N VAL A 57 -4.22 2.00 4.57
CA VAL A 57 -5.42 2.83 4.46
C VAL A 57 -5.43 3.51 3.10
N ILE A 58 -6.52 3.34 2.36
CA ILE A 58 -6.77 4.03 1.10
C ILE A 58 -7.76 5.15 1.38
N ARG A 59 -7.42 6.38 1.02
CA ARG A 59 -8.28 7.56 1.18
C ARG A 59 -8.28 8.38 -0.10
N LYS A 60 -9.33 9.16 -0.32
CA LYS A 60 -9.28 10.24 -1.31
C LYS A 60 -8.29 11.29 -0.82
N ALA A 61 -7.41 11.75 -1.70
CA ALA A 61 -6.49 12.81 -1.35
C ALA A 61 -7.29 14.09 -1.02
N ILE A 62 -6.83 14.82 -0.01
CA ILE A 62 -7.50 16.03 0.47
C ILE A 62 -7.07 17.26 -0.37
N PHE A 63 -6.07 17.10 -1.26
CA PHE A 63 -5.44 18.15 -2.08
C PHE A 63 -5.22 17.72 -3.53
#